data_AF-A0A3S5DFA3-F1
#
_entry.id   AF-A0A3S5DFA3-F1
#
_cell.length_a   1.000
_cell.length_b   1.000
_cell.length_c   1.000
_cell.angle_alpha   90.00
_cell.angle_beta   90.00
_cell.angle_gamma   90.00
#
_symmetry.space_group_name_H-M   'P 1'
#
loop_
_entity.id
_entity.type
_entity.pdbx_description
1 polymer ?
#
loop_
_entity_poly.entity_id
_entity_poly.type
_entity_poly.pdbx_seq_one_letter_code
_entity_poly.pdbx_strand_id
1 'polypeptide(L)' 'MEFDREAILRAGYDLSTPVIISNSEDYAGVESVSPTPDVRAGAAFLHVTRNNKGDNHD' A
#
# COMPACT_ATOMS: atom_id res chain seq x y z
N MET A 1 11.39 3.23 -11.50
CA MET A 1 10.38 3.43 -12.57
C MET A 1 9.81 4.82 -12.39
N GLU A 2 9.55 5.53 -13.48
CA GLU A 2 9.02 6.90 -13.51
C GLU A 2 7.85 6.97 -14.49
N PHE A 3 6.93 7.91 -14.27
CA PHE A 3 5.72 8.08 -15.06
C PHE A 3 5.57 9.54 -15.52
N ASP A 4 5.14 9.74 -16.76
CA ASP A 4 4.77 11.07 -17.28
C ASP A 4 3.33 11.39 -16.89
N ARG A 5 3.17 12.17 -15.81
CA ARG A 5 1.88 12.60 -15.28
C ARG A 5 1.03 13.32 -16.33
N GLU A 6 1.65 14.16 -17.16
CA GLU A 6 0.94 15.00 -18.10
C GLU A 6 0.45 14.18 -19.30
N ALA A 7 1.21 13.18 -19.74
CA ALA A 7 0.75 12.25 -20.76
C ALA A 7 -0.46 11.42 -20.29
N ILE A 8 -0.46 10.94 -19.04
CA ILE A 8 -1.55 10.15 -18.45
C ILE A 8 -2.85 10.97 -18.41
N LEU A 9 -2.77 12.21 -17.92
CA LEU A 9 -3.92 13.12 -17.88
C LEU A 9 -4.43 13.49 -19.28
N ARG A 10 -3.52 13.77 -20.23
CA ARG A 10 -3.92 14.08 -21.62
C ARG A 10 -4.61 12.90 -22.31
N ALA A 11 -4.25 11.67 -21.96
CA ALA A 11 -4.91 10.48 -22.48
C ALA A 11 -6.29 10.23 -21.83
N GLY A 12 -6.69 11.02 -20.84
CA GLY A 12 -7.99 10.92 -20.16
C GLY A 12 -8.03 9.88 -19.04
N TYR A 13 -6.88 9.41 -18.56
CA TYR A 13 -6.81 8.48 -17.44
C TYR A 13 -6.80 9.20 -16.09
N ASP A 14 -7.34 8.53 -15.08
CA ASP A 14 -7.24 8.94 -13.68
C ASP A 14 -5.82 8.71 -13.13
N LEU A 15 -5.41 9.52 -12.16
CA LEU A 15 -4.13 9.40 -11.44
C LEU A 15 -4.24 8.56 -10.16
N SER A 16 -5.44 8.13 -9.78
CA SER A 16 -5.63 7.21 -8.66
C SER A 16 -4.88 5.91 -8.90
N THR A 17 -3.92 5.61 -8.01
CA THR A 17 -3.10 4.40 -8.08
C THR A 17 -3.35 3.55 -6.82
N PRO A 18 -4.18 2.50 -6.89
CA PRO A 18 -4.46 1.69 -5.71
C PRO A 18 -3.24 0.87 -5.30
N VAL A 19 -2.95 0.84 -4.00
CA VAL A 19 -1.98 -0.08 -3.39
C VAL A 19 -2.76 -1.28 -2.85
N ILE A 20 -2.42 -2.48 -3.30
CA ILE A 20 -3.13 -3.72 -2.95
C ILE A 20 -2.17 -4.66 -2.23
N ILE A 21 -2.59 -5.16 -1.06
CA ILE A 21 -1.93 -6.28 -0.37
C ILE A 21 -2.63 -7.56 -0.85
N SER A 22 -1.97 -8.29 -1.74
CA SER A 22 -2.57 -9.46 -2.40
C SER A 22 -2.51 -10.74 -1.56
N ASN A 23 -1.58 -10.84 -0.60
CA ASN A 23 -1.46 -11.94 0.38
C ASN A 23 -2.07 -11.53 1.73
N SER A 24 -3.31 -11.03 1.71
CA SER A 24 -3.95 -10.46 2.89
C SER A 24 -4.16 -11.48 4.02
N GLU A 25 -4.21 -12.77 3.70
CA GLU A 25 -4.30 -13.89 4.66
C GLU A 25 -3.11 -14.00 5.61
N ASP A 26 -1.96 -13.40 5.27
CA ASP A 26 -0.76 -13.41 6.12
C ASP A 26 -0.78 -12.33 7.21
N TYR A 27 -1.77 -11.43 7.18
CA TYR A 27 -1.81 -10.25 8.05
C TYR A 27 -3.10 -10.20 8.88
N ALA A 28 -2.94 -9.88 10.16
CA ALA A 28 -4.03 -9.68 11.11
C ALA A 28 -4.67 -8.28 10.98
N GLY A 29 -3.95 -7.32 10.38
CA GLY A 29 -4.43 -5.94 10.28
C GLY A 29 -3.52 -5.05 9.43
N VAL A 30 -4.11 -3.93 8.98
CA VAL A 30 -3.46 -2.88 8.19
C VAL A 30 -3.90 -1.52 8.75
N GLU A 31 -2.94 -0.65 9.03
CA GLU A 31 -3.18 0.69 9.56
C GLU A 31 -2.42 1.74 8.75
N SER A 32 -3.02 2.90 8.52
CA SER A 32 -2.29 4.06 7.99
C SER A 32 -1.42 4.63 9.10
N VAL A 33 -0.12 4.82 8.82
CA VAL A 33 0.78 5.50 9.77
C VAL A 33 0.77 7.02 9.59
N SER A 34 0.19 7.52 8.50
CA SER A 34 0.09 8.97 8.27
C SER A 34 -1.09 9.54 9.05
N PRO A 35 -0.88 10.59 9.87
CA PRO A 35 -1.96 11.28 10.57
C PRO A 35 -2.81 12.15 9.63
N THR A 36 -2.33 12.39 8.40
CA THR A 36 -3.00 13.18 7.37
C THR A 36 -3.29 12.33 6.13
N PRO A 37 -4.27 12.74 5.29
CA PRO A 37 -4.53 12.07 4.02
C PRO A 37 -3.34 12.10 3.04
N ASP A 38 -2.47 13.09 3.17
CA ASP A 38 -1.29 13.24 2.32
C ASP A 38 -0.12 12.38 2.79
N VAL A 39 0.61 11.82 1.82
CA VAL A 39 1.85 11.06 2.02
C VAL A 39 2.92 11.53 1.04
N ARG A 40 4.18 11.52 1.48
CA ARG A 40 5.33 11.87 0.62
C ARG A 40 5.98 10.61 0.09
N ALA A 41 6.48 10.68 -1.15
CA ALA A 41 7.26 9.58 -1.73
C ALA A 41 8.45 9.24 -0.82
N GLY A 42 8.62 7.95 -0.53
CA GLY A 42 9.67 7.44 0.36
C GLY A 42 9.33 7.51 1.86
N ALA A 43 8.24 8.16 2.27
CA ALA A 43 7.75 8.10 3.64
C ALA A 43 7.01 6.78 3.92
N ALA A 44 6.98 6.37 5.19
CA ALA A 44 6.15 5.25 5.62
C ALA A 44 4.66 5.58 5.41
N PHE A 45 3.89 4.60 4.91
CA PHE A 45 2.46 4.77 4.60
C PHE A 45 1.58 3.78 5.35
N LEU A 46 1.84 2.47 5.23
CA LEU A 46 1.05 1.42 5.86
C LEU A 46 1.89 0.64 6.88
N HIS A 47 1.32 0.40 8.05
CA HIS A 47 1.78 -0.61 9.01
C HIS A 47 0.95 -1.87 8.82
N VAL A 48 1.60 -3.03 8.80
CA VAL A 48 0.92 -4.32 8.72
C VAL A 48 1.28 -5.18 9.91
N THR A 49 0.27 -5.73 10.57
CA THR A 49 0.46 -6.68 11.66
C THR A 49 0.38 -8.08 11.08
N ARG A 50 1.47 -8.86 11.15
CA ARG A 50 1.45 -10.25 10.66
C ARG A 50 0.64 -11.15 11.57
N ASN A 51 0.02 -12.16 10.98
CA ASN A 51 -0.47 -13.30 11.73
C ASN A 51 0.72 -14.00 12.39
N ASN A 52 0.63 -14.28 13.69
CA ASN A 52 1.59 -15.15 14.36
C ASN A 52 1.36 -16.57 13.82
N LYS A 53 2.11 -16.95 12.79
CA LYS A 53 2.22 -18.35 12.39
C LYS A 53 3.04 -19.03 13.48
N GLY A 54 2.36 -19.46 14.54
CA GLY A 54 2.97 -20.28 15.58
C GLY A 54 3.55 -21.53 14.94
N ASP A 55 4.78 -21.86 15.34
CA ASP A 55 5.43 -23.14 15.13
C ASP A 55 4.53 -24.28 15.62
N ASN A 56 3.60 -24.74 14.79
CA ASN A 56 2.91 -26.00 15.02
C ASN A 56 3.80 -27.10 14.47
N HIS A 57 4.77 -27.49 15.29
CA HIS A 57 5.43 -28.78 15.17
C HIS A 57 4.49 -29.83 15.79
N ASP A 58 3.69 -30.50 14.96
CA ASP A 58 3.19 -31.85 15.27
C ASP A 58 4.32 -32.87 15.09
#